data_AF-A0A7S1LAY9-F1
#
_entry.id   AF-A0A7S1LAY9-F1
#
_cell.length_a   1.000
_cell.length_b   1.000
_cell.length_c   1.000
_cell.angle_alpha   90.00
_cell.angle_beta   90.00
_cell.angle_gamma   90.00
#
_symmetry.space_group_name_H-M   'P 1'
#
loop_
_entity.id
_entity.type
_entity.pdbx_description
1 polymer ?
#
loop_
_entity_poly.entity_id
_entity_poly.type
_entity_poly.pdbx_seq_one_letter_code
_entity_poly.pdbx_strand_id
1 'polypeptide(L)'
;MLSFRVLLSVNVQAMQYQRNFDEASYLSKPQLYGGFGGFREHGRAFFTASQRQRMDLVSLFQCLILPWALFCFTYAVMSFNLHYSRAWLCYLLTTLGLLPVIASGIMALHTVWQKIRPDKQVHEPKWFVFLFVTMLVAWILGMVLGRLNFWTNMDPYYNYLNLNQYRSVNPATMRGQQLMDAGRVHFTNASRLDLRRSMGFKNLDVYCVAPVSVTGAASGTLLPLSSYDFWAVGLGCCSGNTADFHCGDYMNPNAHGGLRLLKDKERDFFRLAVRQAESAYNIKATHPLFFYWSEDPTSEMSTFKDEGYKFYLIGMLVHFAWQLLSVCLAASGFSKLGQI
;
A
#
# COMPACT_ATOMS: atom_id res chain seq x y z
N MET A 1 -51.38 -4.90 -3.83
CA MET A 1 -51.34 -4.91 -5.31
C MET A 1 -51.80 -3.62 -5.99
N LEU A 2 -52.06 -2.51 -5.28
CA LEU A 2 -52.49 -1.23 -5.88
C LEU A 2 -51.37 -0.18 -6.03
N SER A 3 -50.19 -0.37 -5.42
CA SER A 3 -49.11 0.63 -5.43
C SER A 3 -48.20 0.56 -6.68
N PHE A 4 -48.08 -0.61 -7.32
CA PHE A 4 -47.19 -0.79 -8.48
C PHE A 4 -47.78 -0.24 -9.80
N ARG A 5 -49.11 -0.22 -9.96
CA ARG A 5 -49.76 0.35 -11.15
C ARG A 5 -49.73 1.88 -11.18
N VAL A 6 -49.74 2.54 -10.02
CA VAL A 6 -49.66 4.00 -9.90
C VAL A 6 -48.25 4.52 -10.22
N LEU A 7 -47.20 3.81 -9.83
CA LEU A 7 -45.82 4.16 -10.17
C LEU A 7 -45.52 4.02 -11.68
N LEU A 8 -46.14 3.05 -12.35
CA LEU A 8 -46.03 2.88 -13.81
C LEU A 8 -46.82 3.97 -14.58
N SER A 9 -48.00 4.39 -14.11
CA SER A 9 -48.76 5.46 -14.77
C SER A 9 -48.10 6.83 -14.64
N VAL A 10 -47.47 7.12 -13.49
CA VAL A 10 -46.72 8.38 -13.27
C VAL A 10 -45.47 8.44 -14.15
N ASN A 11 -44.75 7.33 -14.33
CA ASN A 11 -43.57 7.28 -15.21
C ASN A 11 -43.93 7.41 -16.70
N VAL A 12 -45.09 6.91 -17.13
CA VAL A 12 -45.55 7.07 -18.52
C VAL A 12 -45.99 8.51 -18.80
N GLN A 13 -46.68 9.16 -17.86
CA GLN A 13 -47.05 10.58 -17.98
C GLN A 13 -45.84 11.52 -17.93
N ALA A 14 -44.84 11.23 -17.09
CA ALA A 14 -43.57 11.98 -17.07
C ALA A 14 -42.80 11.85 -18.39
N MET A 15 -42.74 10.63 -18.96
CA MET A 15 -42.11 10.40 -20.27
C MET A 15 -42.85 11.08 -21.43
N GLN A 16 -44.19 11.16 -21.41
CA GLN A 16 -44.96 11.86 -22.44
C GLN A 16 -44.84 13.39 -22.32
N TYR A 17 -44.77 13.93 -21.10
CA TYR A 17 -44.54 15.36 -20.87
C TYR A 17 -43.14 15.79 -21.36
N GLN A 18 -42.10 14.98 -21.09
CA GLN A 18 -40.75 15.23 -21.60
C GLN A 18 -40.72 15.21 -23.14
N ARG A 19 -41.43 14.25 -23.77
CA ARG A 19 -41.47 14.10 -25.22
C ARG A 19 -42.17 15.27 -25.93
N ASN A 20 -43.22 15.83 -25.33
CA ASN A 20 -43.92 17.01 -25.84
C ASN A 20 -43.11 18.31 -25.63
N PHE A 21 -42.32 18.40 -24.56
CA PHE A 21 -41.40 19.52 -24.33
C PHE A 21 -40.25 19.50 -25.36
N ASP A 22 -39.75 18.31 -25.70
CA ASP A 22 -38.76 18.13 -26.76
C ASP A 22 -39.33 18.54 -28.12
N GLU A 23 -40.54 18.13 -28.50
CA GLU A 23 -41.19 18.57 -29.77
C GLU A 23 -41.42 20.09 -29.85
N ALA A 24 -41.82 20.74 -28.76
CA ALA A 24 -42.01 22.19 -28.73
C ALA A 24 -40.68 22.96 -28.88
N SER A 25 -39.56 22.38 -28.46
CA SER A 25 -38.22 22.98 -28.57
C SER A 25 -37.64 22.94 -29.99
N TYR A 26 -38.19 22.12 -30.89
CA TYR A 26 -37.79 22.08 -32.31
C TYR A 26 -38.50 23.15 -33.18
N LEU A 27 -39.47 23.87 -32.63
CA LEU A 27 -40.29 24.86 -33.37
C LEU A 27 -39.83 26.32 -33.20
N SER A 28 -38.81 26.61 -32.41
CA SER A 28 -38.26 27.96 -32.25
C SER A 28 -36.95 28.15 -33.05
N LYS A 29 -37.04 28.03 -34.37
CA LYS A 29 -36.07 28.70 -35.24
C LYS A 29 -36.43 30.20 -35.26
N PRO A 30 -35.55 31.13 -34.84
CA PRO A 30 -35.77 32.54 -35.13
C PRO A 30 -35.72 32.72 -36.65
N GLN A 31 -36.84 33.18 -37.21
CA GLN A 31 -36.94 33.62 -38.59
C GLN A 31 -35.88 34.70 -38.85
N LEU A 32 -34.91 34.41 -39.71
CA LEU A 32 -34.03 35.44 -40.28
C LEU A 32 -34.86 36.32 -41.22
N TYR A 33 -35.16 37.53 -40.77
CA TYR A 33 -35.67 38.63 -41.58
C TYR A 33 -34.50 39.29 -42.31
N GLY A 34 -34.52 39.31 -43.66
CA GLY A 34 -33.60 40.13 -44.45
C GLY A 34 -33.26 39.59 -45.84
N GLY A 35 -34.08 39.94 -46.84
CA GLY A 35 -33.59 40.53 -48.09
C GLY A 35 -32.92 39.67 -49.18
N PHE A 36 -33.64 39.60 -50.31
CA PHE A 36 -33.17 39.53 -51.71
C PHE A 36 -32.66 38.20 -52.28
N GLY A 37 -33.28 37.81 -53.39
CA GLY A 37 -33.05 36.56 -54.10
C GLY A 37 -31.81 36.55 -54.99
N GLY A 38 -31.50 35.36 -55.50
CA GLY A 38 -30.51 35.15 -56.56
C GLY A 38 -29.68 33.88 -56.39
N PHE A 39 -29.94 32.93 -57.28
CA PHE A 39 -29.08 31.81 -57.73
C PHE A 39 -28.63 30.72 -56.73
N ARG A 40 -28.97 29.47 -57.13
CA ARG A 40 -28.32 28.25 -56.67
C ARG A 40 -26.88 28.21 -57.21
N GLU A 41 -25.90 28.51 -56.36
CA GLU A 41 -24.51 28.08 -56.59
C GLU A 41 -24.21 26.80 -55.79
N HIS A 42 -23.81 25.76 -56.50
CA HIS A 42 -23.19 24.57 -55.93
C HIS A 42 -21.79 24.91 -55.41
N GLY A 43 -21.50 24.49 -54.18
CA GLY A 43 -20.12 24.27 -53.73
C GLY A 43 -19.49 25.39 -52.92
N ARG A 44 -20.01 25.65 -51.72
CA ARG A 44 -19.17 26.11 -50.59
C ARG A 44 -19.59 25.39 -49.32
N ALA A 45 -18.64 24.67 -48.73
CA ALA A 45 -18.80 24.06 -47.42
C ALA A 45 -19.15 25.17 -46.42
N PHE A 46 -20.34 25.10 -45.84
CA PHE A 46 -20.68 25.92 -44.68
C PHE A 46 -19.72 25.52 -43.57
N PHE A 47 -18.73 26.37 -43.29
CA PHE A 47 -17.98 26.32 -42.03
C PHE A 47 -18.98 26.64 -40.93
N THR A 48 -19.58 25.61 -40.33
CA THR A 48 -20.29 25.74 -39.06
C THR A 48 -19.26 26.18 -38.04
N ALA A 49 -19.36 27.43 -37.57
CA ALA A 49 -18.50 27.95 -36.52
C ALA A 49 -18.55 26.99 -35.33
N SER A 50 -17.39 26.46 -34.93
CA SER A 50 -17.23 25.59 -33.77
C SER A 50 -17.86 26.28 -32.55
N GLN A 51 -19.02 25.77 -32.13
CA GLN A 51 -19.74 26.31 -30.99
C GLN A 51 -18.89 26.04 -29.75
N ARG A 52 -18.31 27.09 -29.14
CA ARG A 52 -17.44 26.99 -27.95
C ARG A 52 -18.10 26.10 -26.89
N GLN A 53 -17.57 24.88 -26.78
CA GLN A 53 -18.08 23.87 -25.86
C GLN A 53 -17.78 24.35 -24.44
N ARG A 54 -18.81 24.64 -23.64
CA ARG A 54 -18.64 25.00 -22.23
C ARG A 54 -18.05 23.79 -21.51
N MET A 55 -16.92 23.98 -20.84
CA MET A 55 -16.30 22.92 -20.05
C MET A 55 -17.22 22.55 -18.90
N ASP A 56 -17.62 21.28 -18.83
CA ASP A 56 -18.43 20.78 -17.74
C ASP A 56 -17.54 20.62 -16.48
N LEU A 57 -17.76 21.53 -15.52
CA LEU A 57 -17.07 21.54 -14.23
C LEU A 57 -17.29 20.22 -13.47
N VAL A 58 -18.46 19.60 -13.62
CA VAL A 58 -18.81 18.35 -12.94
C VAL A 58 -17.92 17.21 -13.43
N SER A 59 -17.72 17.10 -14.73
CA SER A 59 -16.83 16.11 -15.35
C SER A 59 -15.38 16.24 -14.87
N LEU A 60 -14.89 17.47 -14.66
CA LEU A 60 -13.53 17.72 -14.11
C LEU A 60 -13.39 17.20 -12.68
N PHE A 61 -14.36 17.52 -11.81
CA PHE A 61 -14.34 17.03 -10.42
C PHE A 61 -14.44 15.51 -10.34
N GLN A 62 -15.26 14.89 -11.19
CA GLN A 62 -15.36 13.43 -11.27
C GLN A 62 -14.03 12.79 -11.70
N CYS A 63 -13.35 13.36 -12.70
CA CYS A 63 -12.05 12.88 -13.16
C CYS A 63 -10.92 13.10 -12.14
N LEU A 64 -11.06 14.04 -11.21
CA LEU A 64 -10.09 14.26 -10.14
C LEU A 64 -10.33 13.33 -8.94
N ILE A 65 -11.57 13.33 -8.43
CA ILE A 65 -11.91 12.71 -7.15
C ILE A 65 -12.07 11.19 -7.28
N LEU A 66 -12.69 10.68 -8.35
CA LEU A 66 -12.97 9.24 -8.46
C LEU A 66 -11.70 8.39 -8.56
N PRO A 67 -10.72 8.72 -9.43
CA PRO A 67 -9.48 7.94 -9.50
C PRO A 67 -8.68 8.03 -8.21
N TRP A 68 -8.61 9.21 -7.59
CA TRP A 68 -7.93 9.41 -6.31
C TRP A 68 -8.58 8.59 -5.18
N ALA A 69 -9.91 8.64 -5.06
CA ALA A 69 -10.63 7.87 -4.05
C ALA A 69 -10.46 6.35 -4.26
N LEU A 70 -10.52 5.88 -5.51
CA LEU A 70 -10.29 4.47 -5.84
C LEU A 70 -8.86 4.03 -5.50
N PHE A 71 -7.87 4.86 -5.81
CA PHE A 71 -6.48 4.63 -5.43
C PHE A 71 -6.33 4.52 -3.92
N CYS A 72 -6.84 5.50 -3.15
CA CYS A 72 -6.79 5.49 -1.69
C CYS A 72 -7.45 4.24 -1.11
N PHE A 73 -8.63 3.86 -1.62
CA PHE A 73 -9.36 2.68 -1.17
C PHE A 73 -8.57 1.39 -1.42
N THR A 74 -8.15 1.15 -2.68
CA THR A 74 -7.42 -0.07 -3.05
C THR A 74 -6.07 -0.17 -2.35
N TYR A 75 -5.37 0.97 -2.19
CA TYR A 75 -4.12 1.06 -1.46
C TYR A 75 -4.31 0.74 0.03
N ALA A 76 -5.29 1.36 0.70
CA ALA A 76 -5.56 1.10 2.11
C ALA A 76 -5.96 -0.36 2.38
N VAL A 77 -6.86 -0.91 1.55
CA VAL A 77 -7.31 -2.30 1.66
C VAL A 77 -6.12 -3.27 1.56
N MET A 78 -5.24 -3.07 0.58
CA MET A 78 -4.07 -3.93 0.36
C MET A 78 -2.94 -3.71 1.37
N SER A 79 -2.88 -2.55 2.02
CA SER A 79 -1.75 -2.17 2.89
C SER A 79 -1.93 -2.52 4.36
N PHE A 80 -3.15 -2.53 4.89
CA PHE A 80 -3.39 -2.57 6.35
C PHE A 80 -3.93 -3.92 6.84
N ASN A 81 -4.42 -3.94 8.08
CA ASN A 81 -4.82 -5.11 8.85
C ASN A 81 -5.81 -6.04 8.13
N LEU A 82 -6.62 -5.54 7.20
CA LEU A 82 -7.56 -6.37 6.46
C LEU A 82 -6.83 -7.43 5.63
N HIS A 83 -5.70 -7.09 5.00
CA HIS A 83 -4.88 -8.02 4.25
C HIS A 83 -4.29 -9.10 5.18
N TYR A 84 -3.84 -8.71 6.38
CA TYR A 84 -3.27 -9.63 7.36
C TYR A 84 -4.30 -10.59 7.96
N SER A 85 -5.44 -10.07 8.42
CA SER A 85 -6.45 -10.84 9.16
C SER A 85 -7.31 -11.71 8.27
N ARG A 86 -7.71 -11.20 7.09
CA ARG A 86 -8.65 -11.85 6.18
C ARG A 86 -8.28 -11.56 4.73
N ALA A 87 -7.23 -12.22 4.23
CA ALA A 87 -6.75 -12.06 2.87
C ALA A 87 -7.86 -12.21 1.81
N TRP A 88 -8.82 -13.12 2.00
CA TRP A 88 -9.95 -13.30 1.07
C TRP A 88 -10.85 -12.06 0.95
N LEU A 89 -11.14 -11.37 2.05
CA LEU A 89 -11.92 -10.11 2.03
C LEU A 89 -11.14 -9.01 1.34
N CYS A 90 -9.83 -8.96 1.56
CA CYS A 90 -8.95 -8.01 0.92
C CYS A 90 -9.01 -8.14 -0.61
N TYR A 91 -8.79 -9.36 -1.13
CA TYR A 91 -8.89 -9.63 -2.56
C TYR A 91 -10.31 -9.39 -3.11
N LEU A 92 -11.36 -9.75 -2.36
CA LEU A 92 -12.74 -9.47 -2.75
C LEU A 92 -13.03 -7.97 -2.85
N LEU A 93 -12.59 -7.15 -1.89
CA LEU A 93 -12.81 -5.71 -1.93
C LEU A 93 -12.02 -5.05 -3.07
N THR A 94 -10.79 -5.50 -3.32
CA THR A 94 -9.98 -5.00 -4.45
C THR A 94 -10.56 -5.38 -5.80
N THR A 95 -11.13 -6.59 -5.95
CA THR A 95 -11.83 -6.98 -7.18
C THR A 95 -13.15 -6.24 -7.34
N LEU A 96 -13.90 -5.97 -6.26
CA LEU A 96 -15.07 -5.09 -6.31
C LEU A 96 -14.69 -3.65 -6.72
N GLY A 97 -13.49 -3.18 -6.35
CA GLY A 97 -12.92 -1.93 -6.84
C GLY A 97 -12.71 -1.87 -8.36
N LEU A 98 -12.72 -3.01 -9.06
CA LEU A 98 -12.66 -3.06 -10.52
C LEU A 98 -14.02 -2.72 -11.18
N LEU A 99 -15.14 -2.89 -10.46
CA LEU A 99 -16.48 -2.59 -10.98
C LEU A 99 -16.64 -1.14 -11.47
N PRO A 100 -16.25 -0.09 -10.71
CA PRO A 100 -16.32 1.29 -11.21
C PRO A 100 -15.40 1.53 -12.42
N VAL A 101 -14.27 0.83 -12.51
CA VAL A 101 -13.37 0.88 -13.68
C VAL A 101 -14.09 0.30 -14.91
N ILE A 102 -14.69 -0.88 -14.78
CA ILE A 102 -15.47 -1.52 -15.85
C ILE A 102 -16.64 -0.64 -16.28
N ALA A 103 -17.39 -0.07 -15.33
CA ALA A 103 -18.50 0.83 -15.63
C ALA A 103 -18.05 2.06 -16.44
N SER A 104 -16.92 2.67 -16.06
CA SER A 104 -16.34 3.78 -16.81
C SER A 104 -15.88 3.36 -18.22
N GLY A 105 -15.37 2.14 -18.37
CA GLY A 105 -14.99 1.56 -19.65
C GLY A 105 -16.19 1.29 -20.57
N ILE A 106 -17.31 0.77 -20.03
CA ILE A 106 -18.55 0.57 -20.78
C ILE A 106 -19.11 1.91 -21.27
N MET A 107 -19.11 2.95 -20.42
CA MET A 107 -19.54 4.29 -20.83
C MET A 107 -18.64 4.87 -21.92
N ALA A 108 -17.32 4.69 -21.82
CA ALA A 108 -16.38 5.10 -22.85
C ALA A 108 -16.60 4.34 -24.18
N LEU A 109 -16.82 3.02 -24.14
CA LEU A 109 -17.10 2.22 -25.33
C LEU A 109 -18.43 2.58 -25.98
N HIS A 110 -19.49 2.76 -25.18
CA HIS A 110 -20.81 3.13 -25.67
C HIS A 110 -20.78 4.47 -26.41
N THR A 111 -20.03 5.45 -25.89
CA THR A 111 -19.89 6.77 -26.52
C THR A 111 -19.05 6.73 -27.80
N VAL A 112 -17.98 5.92 -27.83
CA VAL A 112 -17.20 5.68 -29.06
C VAL A 112 -18.04 4.95 -30.12
N TRP A 113 -18.84 3.97 -29.71
CA TRP A 113 -19.68 3.20 -30.63
C TRP A 113 -20.81 4.06 -31.24
N GLN A 114 -21.37 4.98 -30.46
CA GLN A 114 -22.35 5.95 -30.98
C GLN A 114 -21.75 6.89 -32.04
N LYS A 115 -20.46 7.25 -31.93
CA LYS A 115 -19.77 8.07 -32.93
C LYS A 115 -19.63 7.38 -34.30
N ILE A 116 -19.60 6.05 -34.33
CA ILE A 116 -19.49 5.27 -35.57
C ILE A 116 -20.84 5.24 -36.32
N ARG A 117 -21.97 5.50 -35.65
CA ARG A 117 -23.28 5.59 -36.31
C ARG A 117 -23.48 7.00 -36.88
N PRO A 118 -23.70 7.15 -38.20
CA PRO A 118 -23.65 8.45 -38.91
C PRO A 118 -24.80 9.42 -38.59
N ASP A 119 -25.74 9.07 -37.71
CA ASP A 119 -27.06 9.72 -37.64
C ASP A 119 -27.26 10.66 -36.44
N LYS A 120 -26.24 10.88 -35.60
CA LYS A 120 -26.32 11.83 -34.47
C LYS A 120 -25.05 12.66 -34.34
N GLN A 121 -25.20 13.99 -34.29
CA GLN A 121 -24.18 14.93 -33.79
C GLN A 121 -23.96 14.68 -32.29
N VAL A 122 -23.18 13.65 -31.96
CA VAL A 122 -22.85 13.31 -30.57
C VAL A 122 -21.64 14.12 -30.12
N HIS A 123 -21.76 14.71 -28.93
CA HIS A 123 -20.71 15.44 -28.20
C HIS A 123 -19.41 14.63 -28.14
N GLU A 124 -18.25 15.27 -28.33
CA GLU A 124 -16.96 14.56 -28.35
C GLU A 124 -16.65 13.85 -27.02
N PRO A 125 -16.57 12.51 -26.96
CA PRO A 125 -16.56 11.75 -25.70
C PRO A 125 -15.18 11.65 -25.02
N LYS A 126 -14.36 12.69 -25.13
CA LYS A 126 -12.95 12.67 -24.72
C LYS A 126 -12.76 12.47 -23.20
N TRP A 127 -13.70 12.96 -22.38
CA TRP A 127 -13.64 12.86 -20.91
C TRP A 127 -13.85 11.44 -20.36
N PHE A 128 -14.76 10.66 -20.92
CA PHE A 128 -15.03 9.30 -20.44
C PHE A 128 -13.84 8.36 -20.70
N VAL A 129 -13.16 8.52 -21.83
CA VAL A 129 -11.94 7.75 -22.15
C VAL A 129 -10.82 8.11 -21.17
N PHE A 130 -10.63 9.40 -20.88
CA PHE A 130 -9.64 9.86 -19.91
C PHE A 130 -9.93 9.33 -18.48
N LEU A 131 -11.20 9.37 -18.07
CA LEU A 131 -11.65 8.83 -16.79
C LEU A 131 -11.34 7.33 -16.70
N PHE A 132 -11.66 6.54 -17.74
CA PHE A 132 -11.37 5.11 -17.75
C PHE A 132 -9.87 4.80 -17.60
N VAL A 133 -9.02 5.49 -18.36
CA VAL A 133 -7.56 5.27 -18.32
C VAL A 133 -6.99 5.64 -16.94
N THR A 134 -7.39 6.78 -16.38
CA THR A 134 -6.92 7.21 -15.05
C THR A 134 -7.43 6.31 -13.93
N MET A 135 -8.67 5.82 -14.01
CA MET A 135 -9.23 4.83 -13.08
C MET A 135 -8.49 3.49 -13.14
N LEU A 136 -8.14 3.02 -14.34
CA LEU A 136 -7.36 1.79 -14.53
C LEU A 136 -5.96 1.93 -13.92
N VAL A 137 -5.27 3.04 -14.19
CA VAL A 137 -3.95 3.33 -13.63
C VAL A 137 -4.01 3.45 -12.11
N ALA A 138 -5.00 4.17 -11.56
CA ALA A 138 -5.23 4.27 -10.12
C ALA A 138 -5.42 2.90 -9.46
N TRP A 139 -6.23 2.02 -10.06
CA TRP A 139 -6.46 0.67 -9.53
C TRP A 139 -5.17 -0.19 -9.53
N ILE A 140 -4.42 -0.18 -10.64
CA ILE A 140 -3.17 -0.94 -10.75
C ILE A 140 -2.12 -0.42 -9.75
N LEU A 141 -1.91 0.89 -9.70
CA LEU A 141 -0.94 1.50 -8.79
C LEU A 141 -1.32 1.28 -7.32
N GLY A 142 -2.60 1.40 -6.97
CA GLY A 142 -3.08 1.15 -5.61
C GLY A 142 -2.81 -0.28 -5.14
N MET A 143 -3.01 -1.27 -6.01
CA MET A 143 -2.67 -2.67 -5.71
C MET A 143 -1.17 -2.90 -5.54
N VAL A 144 -0.35 -2.40 -6.48
CA VAL A 144 1.10 -2.65 -6.47
C VAL A 144 1.73 -1.96 -5.26
N LEU A 145 1.45 -0.68 -5.04
CA LEU A 145 1.99 0.07 -3.90
C LEU A 145 1.46 -0.45 -2.56
N GLY A 146 0.18 -0.83 -2.49
CA GLY A 146 -0.40 -1.46 -1.30
C GLY A 146 0.27 -2.77 -0.94
N ARG A 147 0.50 -3.64 -1.94
CA ARG A 147 1.23 -4.89 -1.73
C ARG A 147 2.66 -4.65 -1.29
N LEU A 148 3.38 -3.71 -1.92
CA LEU A 148 4.74 -3.38 -1.52
C LEU A 148 4.79 -2.91 -0.07
N ASN A 149 3.95 -1.94 0.30
CA ASN A 149 3.90 -1.43 1.67
C ASN A 149 3.56 -2.51 2.71
N PHE A 150 2.65 -3.41 2.34
CA PHE A 150 2.26 -4.51 3.21
C PHE A 150 3.46 -5.40 3.53
N TRP A 151 4.15 -5.92 2.50
CA TRP A 151 5.26 -6.85 2.70
C TRP A 151 6.50 -6.22 3.31
N THR A 152 6.78 -4.93 3.05
CA THR A 152 7.98 -4.27 3.57
C THR A 152 7.82 -3.79 5.01
N ASN A 153 6.65 -3.24 5.36
CA ASN A 153 6.46 -2.51 6.61
C ASN A 153 5.40 -3.14 7.51
N MET A 154 4.20 -3.41 6.98
CA MET A 154 3.05 -3.77 7.81
C MET A 154 3.03 -5.24 8.23
N ASP A 155 3.49 -6.17 7.38
CA ASP A 155 3.55 -7.60 7.69
C ASP A 155 4.50 -7.89 8.88
N PRO A 156 5.76 -7.40 8.91
CA PRO A 156 6.61 -7.52 10.08
C PRO A 156 5.95 -6.95 11.35
N TYR A 157 5.34 -5.77 11.24
CA TYR A 157 4.65 -5.12 12.35
C TYR A 157 3.53 -6.00 12.93
N TYR A 158 2.64 -6.54 12.09
CA TYR A 158 1.55 -7.40 12.56
C TYR A 158 2.05 -8.73 13.13
N ASN A 159 3.10 -9.31 12.55
CA ASN A 159 3.70 -10.53 13.09
C ASN A 159 4.30 -10.31 14.49
N TYR A 160 4.95 -9.17 14.75
CA TYR A 160 5.39 -8.82 16.10
C TYR A 160 4.24 -8.55 17.07
N LEU A 161 3.12 -8.04 16.56
CA LEU A 161 1.94 -7.71 17.37
C LEU A 161 1.22 -8.95 17.90
N ASN A 162 1.25 -10.05 17.13
CA ASN A 162 0.68 -11.33 17.53
C ASN A 162 1.56 -12.16 18.46
N LEU A 163 2.78 -11.68 18.75
CA LEU A 163 3.71 -12.35 19.66
C LEU A 163 3.71 -11.67 21.03
N ASN A 164 3.98 -12.47 22.07
CA ASN A 164 3.96 -11.99 23.45
C ASN A 164 5.18 -11.14 23.78
N GLN A 165 5.00 -10.18 24.69
CA GLN A 165 6.09 -9.37 25.25
C GLN A 165 6.43 -9.86 26.65
N TYR A 166 7.71 -10.13 26.89
CA TYR A 166 8.22 -10.53 28.20
C TYR A 166 9.15 -9.46 28.76
N ARG A 167 9.07 -9.24 30.08
CA ARG A 167 9.89 -8.26 30.79
C ARG A 167 10.70 -8.95 31.88
N SER A 168 11.86 -8.37 32.19
CA SER A 168 12.77 -8.85 33.23
C SER A 168 13.19 -10.31 33.03
N VAL A 169 13.43 -10.72 31.78
CA VAL A 169 13.88 -12.07 31.47
C VAL A 169 15.33 -12.24 31.92
N ASN A 170 15.58 -13.28 32.71
CA ASN A 170 16.91 -13.62 33.19
C ASN A 170 17.43 -14.85 32.40
N PRO A 171 18.45 -14.67 31.53
CA PRO A 171 19.05 -15.77 30.76
C PRO A 171 19.59 -16.94 31.60
N ALA A 172 19.97 -16.71 32.86
CA ALA A 172 20.54 -17.74 33.72
C ALA A 172 19.48 -18.68 34.32
N THR A 173 18.25 -18.20 34.51
CA THR A 173 17.16 -18.98 35.15
C THR A 173 16.09 -19.43 34.18
N MET A 174 15.81 -18.64 33.13
CA MET A 174 14.78 -18.93 32.13
C MET A 174 15.39 -19.67 30.94
N ARG A 175 14.61 -20.55 30.32
CA ARG A 175 15.03 -21.32 29.12
C ARG A 175 14.33 -20.81 27.88
N GLY A 176 14.95 -21.02 26.72
CA GLY A 176 14.35 -20.65 25.43
C GLY A 176 13.00 -21.34 25.17
N GLN A 177 12.83 -22.57 25.66
CA GLN A 177 11.57 -23.31 25.57
C GLN A 177 10.37 -22.58 26.19
N GLN A 178 10.59 -21.79 27.24
CA GLN A 178 9.52 -21.06 27.94
C GLN A 178 9.07 -19.80 27.19
N LEU A 179 9.85 -19.36 26.20
CA LEU A 179 9.70 -18.07 25.51
C LEU A 179 9.59 -18.28 23.98
N MET A 180 9.06 -19.43 23.57
CA MET A 180 8.92 -19.80 22.16
C MET A 180 7.94 -18.91 21.39
N ASP A 181 7.05 -18.20 22.06
CA ASP A 181 6.08 -17.22 21.55
C ASP A 181 6.48 -15.76 21.83
N ALA A 182 7.65 -15.53 22.43
CA ALA A 182 8.14 -14.19 22.73
C ALA A 182 8.54 -13.47 21.44
N GLY A 183 7.91 -12.33 21.14
CA GLY A 183 8.29 -11.46 20.02
C GLY A 183 9.21 -10.33 20.45
N ARG A 184 9.04 -9.86 21.69
CA ARG A 184 9.83 -8.81 22.31
C ARG A 184 10.21 -9.25 23.71
N VAL A 185 11.49 -9.13 24.04
CA VAL A 185 12.02 -9.50 25.34
C VAL A 185 12.79 -8.32 25.89
N HIS A 186 12.44 -7.89 27.10
CA HIS A 186 13.31 -7.04 27.90
C HIS A 186 14.00 -7.92 28.92
N PHE A 187 15.31 -8.03 28.79
CA PHE A 187 16.14 -8.75 29.72
C PHE A 187 16.36 -7.93 31.01
N THR A 188 16.79 -8.60 32.07
CA THR A 188 17.18 -7.91 33.31
C THR A 188 18.36 -6.95 33.09
N ASN A 189 18.50 -5.92 33.93
CA ASN A 189 19.62 -4.96 33.86
C ASN A 189 21.00 -5.59 34.07
N ALA A 190 21.07 -6.83 34.58
CA ALA A 190 22.31 -7.59 34.71
C ALA A 190 22.67 -8.36 33.42
N SER A 191 21.78 -8.40 32.42
CA SER A 191 22.05 -9.07 31.16
C SER A 191 23.01 -8.26 30.29
N ARG A 192 23.97 -8.93 29.65
CA ARG A 192 24.93 -8.34 28.73
C ARG A 192 25.25 -9.36 27.63
N LEU A 193 25.68 -8.87 26.48
CA LEU A 193 26.22 -9.72 25.43
C LEU A 193 27.58 -10.28 25.85
N ASP A 194 27.76 -11.59 25.72
CA ASP A 194 29.05 -12.24 25.90
C ASP A 194 29.81 -12.25 24.57
N LEU A 195 30.47 -11.12 24.28
CA LEU A 195 31.21 -10.94 23.03
C LEU A 195 32.35 -11.94 22.87
N ARG A 196 32.89 -12.49 23.97
CA ARG A 196 34.00 -13.46 23.95
C ARG A 196 33.60 -14.80 23.36
N ARG A 197 32.30 -15.11 23.37
CA ARG A 197 31.72 -16.34 22.82
C ARG A 197 30.89 -16.07 21.57
N SER A 198 31.12 -14.92 20.93
CA SER A 198 30.53 -14.65 19.63
C SER A 198 31.16 -15.53 18.54
N MET A 199 30.37 -15.78 17.51
CA MET A 199 30.74 -16.60 16.36
C MET A 199 30.02 -16.07 15.12
N GLY A 200 30.58 -16.32 13.93
CA GLY A 200 29.89 -16.03 12.69
C GLY A 200 29.91 -17.21 11.73
N PHE A 201 28.88 -17.30 10.90
CA PHE A 201 28.80 -18.24 9.80
C PHE A 201 28.70 -17.48 8.49
N LYS A 202 29.52 -17.81 7.49
CA LYS A 202 29.55 -17.09 6.21
C LYS A 202 28.85 -17.90 5.12
N ASN A 203 27.78 -17.34 4.55
CA ASN A 203 27.11 -17.84 3.36
C ASN A 203 26.47 -16.69 2.57
N LEU A 204 27.11 -16.25 1.49
CA LEU A 204 26.87 -14.96 0.81
C LEU A 204 27.12 -13.76 1.73
N ASP A 205 26.32 -13.63 2.79
CA ASP A 205 26.49 -12.71 3.91
C ASP A 205 27.10 -13.41 5.14
N VAL A 206 27.60 -12.61 6.09
CA VAL A 206 28.12 -13.12 7.38
C VAL A 206 27.02 -13.05 8.44
N TYR A 207 26.58 -14.20 8.91
CA TYR A 207 25.59 -14.37 9.97
C TYR A 207 26.28 -14.36 11.33
N CYS A 208 26.16 -13.26 12.05
CA CYS A 208 26.82 -13.04 13.33
C CYS A 208 25.90 -13.38 14.50
N VAL A 209 26.43 -14.11 15.49
CA VAL A 209 25.70 -14.45 16.71
C VAL A 209 26.54 -14.14 17.95
N ALA A 210 25.90 -13.62 18.99
CA ALA A 210 26.51 -13.43 20.30
C ALA A 210 25.55 -13.91 21.40
N PRO A 211 25.98 -14.76 22.34
CA PRO A 211 25.12 -15.23 23.40
C PRO A 211 24.81 -14.11 24.41
N VAL A 212 23.58 -14.08 24.91
CA VAL A 212 23.18 -13.18 26.00
C VAL A 212 23.46 -13.88 27.33
N SER A 213 24.33 -13.30 28.15
CA SER A 213 24.72 -13.79 29.47
C SER A 213 24.31 -12.79 30.55
N VAL A 214 24.61 -13.11 31.80
CA VAL A 214 24.27 -12.31 32.98
C VAL A 214 25.55 -12.01 33.76
N THR A 215 25.75 -10.76 34.14
CA THR A 215 26.83 -10.35 35.04
C THR A 215 26.46 -10.70 36.48
N GLY A 216 27.35 -11.41 37.17
CA GLY A 216 27.15 -11.74 38.59
C GLY A 216 27.29 -10.51 39.48
N ALA A 217 26.37 -10.34 40.43
CA ALA A 217 26.33 -9.20 41.36
C ALA A 217 27.60 -9.02 42.21
N ALA A 218 28.38 -10.09 42.42
CA ALA A 218 29.56 -10.10 43.30
C ALA A 218 30.90 -9.80 42.60
N SER A 219 30.97 -9.87 41.27
CA SER A 219 32.24 -9.94 40.54
C SER A 219 32.30 -9.05 39.29
N GLY A 220 31.15 -8.55 38.80
CA GLY A 220 31.09 -7.83 37.52
C GLY A 220 31.46 -8.70 36.30
N THR A 221 31.80 -9.98 36.51
CA THR A 221 32.13 -10.95 35.48
C THR A 221 30.88 -11.66 34.96
N LEU A 222 30.91 -12.04 33.69
CA LEU A 222 29.88 -12.86 33.06
C LEU A 222 29.87 -14.26 33.70
N LEU A 223 28.70 -14.72 34.13
CA LEU A 223 28.53 -16.03 34.72
C LEU A 223 28.51 -17.10 33.61
N PRO A 224 29.09 -18.29 33.83
CA PRO A 224 28.87 -19.42 32.94
C PRO A 224 27.43 -19.94 33.12
N LEU A 225 26.68 -20.04 32.03
CA LEU A 225 25.32 -20.59 32.03
C LEU A 225 25.35 -22.09 31.71
N SER A 226 24.36 -22.82 32.20
CA SER A 226 24.17 -24.24 31.90
C SER A 226 23.62 -24.51 30.50
N SER A 227 22.88 -23.56 29.92
CA SER A 227 22.47 -23.54 28.51
C SER A 227 22.36 -22.09 28.04
N TYR A 228 22.87 -21.83 26.85
CA TYR A 228 22.83 -20.54 26.17
C TYR A 228 21.69 -20.55 25.16
N ASP A 229 20.49 -20.23 25.61
CA ASP A 229 19.30 -20.28 24.76
C ASP A 229 18.97 -18.91 24.12
N PHE A 230 19.52 -17.80 24.61
CA PHE A 230 19.25 -16.45 24.08
C PHE A 230 20.46 -15.92 23.32
N TRP A 231 20.23 -15.51 22.07
CA TRP A 231 21.28 -15.05 21.17
C TRP A 231 20.90 -13.72 20.53
N ALA A 232 21.82 -12.77 20.58
CA ALA A 232 21.80 -11.58 19.75
C ALA A 232 22.31 -11.93 18.34
N VAL A 233 21.64 -11.42 17.31
CA VAL A 233 21.94 -11.74 15.92
C VAL A 233 22.02 -10.50 15.04
N GLY A 234 22.75 -10.63 13.93
CA GLY A 234 22.63 -9.73 12.80
C GLY A 234 23.58 -10.09 11.66
N LEU A 235 23.51 -9.32 10.57
CA LEU A 235 24.21 -9.61 9.32
C LEU A 235 25.38 -8.63 9.11
N GLY A 236 26.53 -9.13 8.68
CA GLY A 236 27.65 -8.32 8.19
C GLY A 236 28.38 -7.45 9.23
N CYS A 237 28.18 -7.71 10.53
CA CYS A 237 28.74 -6.92 11.63
C CYS A 237 29.85 -7.64 12.43
N CYS A 238 30.40 -8.72 11.87
CA CYS A 238 31.51 -9.49 12.45
C CYS A 238 32.41 -10.01 11.32
N SER A 239 33.66 -10.33 11.65
CA SER A 239 34.63 -10.92 10.72
C SER A 239 34.28 -12.35 10.29
N GLY A 240 33.48 -13.05 11.11
CA GLY A 240 33.05 -14.43 10.91
C GLY A 240 33.95 -15.46 11.58
N ASN A 241 35.23 -15.15 11.81
CA ASN A 241 36.21 -16.11 12.34
C ASN A 241 36.75 -15.73 13.72
N THR A 242 36.63 -14.47 14.13
CA THR A 242 37.02 -14.02 15.46
C THR A 242 35.79 -13.68 16.30
N ALA A 243 35.99 -13.55 17.61
CA ALA A 243 34.94 -13.19 18.55
C ALA A 243 34.68 -11.68 18.54
N ASP A 244 34.14 -11.16 17.42
CA ASP A 244 34.04 -9.74 17.11
C ASP A 244 32.62 -9.31 16.70
N PHE A 245 31.67 -9.38 17.63
CA PHE A 245 30.27 -8.99 17.38
C PHE A 245 30.02 -7.48 17.60
N HIS A 246 29.51 -6.80 16.57
CA HIS A 246 29.25 -5.35 16.58
C HIS A 246 27.83 -4.97 16.07
N CYS A 247 26.86 -5.88 16.15
CA CYS A 247 25.49 -5.63 15.68
C CYS A 247 24.62 -4.94 16.74
N GLY A 248 23.71 -4.08 16.27
CA GLY A 248 22.74 -3.39 17.13
C GLY A 248 23.41 -2.49 18.15
N ASP A 249 22.76 -2.32 19.30
CA ASP A 249 23.24 -1.44 20.37
C ASP A 249 24.28 -2.12 21.28
N TYR A 250 25.25 -2.85 20.70
CA TYR A 250 26.21 -3.68 21.45
C TYR A 250 27.09 -2.88 22.42
N MET A 251 27.37 -1.60 22.14
CA MET A 251 28.15 -0.69 23.00
C MET A 251 27.31 0.03 24.04
N ASN A 252 25.99 0.06 23.89
CA ASN A 252 25.12 0.81 24.77
C ASN A 252 24.90 0.03 26.07
N PRO A 253 25.33 0.55 27.24
CA PRO A 253 25.16 -0.15 28.50
C PRO A 253 23.70 -0.28 28.94
N ASN A 254 22.80 0.53 28.39
CA ASN A 254 21.36 0.50 28.67
C ASN A 254 20.61 -0.48 27.75
N ALA A 255 21.27 -1.02 26.72
CA ALA A 255 20.64 -1.95 25.82
C ALA A 255 20.44 -3.31 26.48
N HIS A 256 19.19 -3.61 26.82
CA HIS A 256 18.74 -4.89 27.41
C HIS A 256 17.51 -5.44 26.68
N GLY A 257 17.24 -4.96 25.47
CA GLY A 257 16.11 -5.35 24.65
C GLY A 257 16.49 -6.33 23.56
N GLY A 258 15.56 -7.24 23.26
CA GLY A 258 15.64 -8.17 22.16
C GLY A 258 14.37 -8.16 21.33
N LEU A 259 14.48 -7.80 20.05
CA LEU A 259 13.40 -7.95 19.06
C LEU A 259 13.60 -9.24 18.27
N ARG A 260 12.62 -10.15 18.28
CA ARG A 260 12.81 -11.51 17.75
C ARG A 260 13.05 -11.55 16.23
N LEU A 261 13.97 -12.39 15.78
CA LEU A 261 14.08 -12.71 14.36
C LEU A 261 12.87 -13.54 13.86
N LEU A 262 12.05 -12.93 13.01
CA LEU A 262 10.89 -13.60 12.40
C LEU A 262 11.20 -14.32 11.09
N LYS A 263 12.27 -13.93 10.38
CA LYS A 263 12.60 -14.49 9.07
C LYS A 263 13.11 -15.92 9.17
N ASP A 264 12.27 -16.90 8.84
CA ASP A 264 12.61 -18.32 8.95
C ASP A 264 13.79 -18.73 8.07
N LYS A 265 13.93 -18.16 6.86
CA LYS A 265 15.05 -18.46 5.96
C LYS A 265 16.41 -18.09 6.55
N GLU A 266 16.48 -16.99 7.31
CA GLU A 266 17.72 -16.54 7.94
C GLU A 266 17.98 -17.32 9.25
N ARG A 267 16.92 -17.80 9.91
CA ARG A 267 16.99 -18.54 11.18
C ARG A 267 17.88 -19.78 11.10
N ASP A 268 17.78 -20.53 10.02
CA ASP A 268 18.57 -21.76 9.84
C ASP A 268 20.07 -21.46 9.76
N PHE A 269 20.46 -20.36 9.11
CA PHE A 269 21.85 -19.92 9.02
C PHE A 269 22.39 -19.42 10.37
N PHE A 270 21.61 -18.66 11.13
CA PHE A 270 21.99 -18.31 12.51
C PHE A 270 22.12 -19.53 13.42
N ARG A 271 21.31 -20.57 13.20
CA ARG A 271 21.45 -21.83 13.92
C ARG A 271 22.75 -22.57 13.59
N LEU A 272 23.23 -22.49 12.35
CA LEU A 272 24.55 -23.03 12.00
C LEU A 272 25.67 -22.28 12.73
N ALA A 273 25.59 -20.95 12.83
CA ALA A 273 26.55 -20.14 13.59
C ALA A 273 26.55 -20.51 15.09
N VAL A 274 25.37 -20.74 15.68
CA VAL A 274 25.27 -21.23 17.07
C VAL A 274 25.94 -22.59 17.23
N ARG A 275 25.69 -23.54 16.32
CA ARG A 275 26.34 -24.88 16.38
C ARG A 275 27.86 -24.79 16.30
N GLN A 276 28.38 -23.86 15.50
CA GLN A 276 29.82 -23.59 15.47
C GLN A 276 30.32 -23.03 16.80
N ALA A 277 29.58 -22.11 17.42
CA ALA A 277 29.91 -21.57 18.74
C ALA A 277 29.88 -22.65 19.84
N GLU A 278 28.88 -23.55 19.81
CA GLU A 278 28.77 -24.70 20.72
C GLU A 278 30.03 -25.58 20.65
N SER A 279 30.47 -25.91 19.44
CA SER A 279 31.68 -26.72 19.23
C SER A 279 32.96 -25.98 19.59
N ALA A 280 33.06 -24.68 19.31
CA ALA A 280 34.30 -23.90 19.53
C ALA A 280 34.54 -23.58 21.01
N TYR A 281 33.47 -23.26 21.75
CA TYR A 281 33.57 -22.81 23.14
C TYR A 281 33.09 -23.85 24.16
N ASN A 282 32.76 -25.07 23.71
CA ASN A 282 32.24 -26.16 24.54
C ASN A 282 31.01 -25.72 25.38
N ILE A 283 30.10 -24.99 24.75
CA ILE A 283 28.83 -24.54 25.31
C ILE A 283 27.66 -25.33 24.70
N LYS A 284 26.50 -25.31 25.36
CA LYS A 284 25.27 -25.93 24.85
C LYS A 284 24.17 -24.91 24.73
N ALA A 285 23.39 -24.98 23.66
CA ALA A 285 22.22 -24.17 23.34
C ALA A 285 21.07 -25.10 22.98
N THR A 286 20.27 -25.49 23.98
CA THR A 286 19.20 -26.48 23.77
C THR A 286 18.12 -25.99 22.82
N HIS A 287 17.63 -24.76 23.03
CA HIS A 287 16.59 -24.12 22.21
C HIS A 287 16.99 -22.68 21.94
N PRO A 288 17.83 -22.43 20.92
CA PRO A 288 18.31 -21.09 20.62
C PRO A 288 17.18 -20.22 20.06
N LEU A 289 16.94 -19.10 20.72
CA LEU A 289 16.10 -17.99 20.28
C LEU A 289 16.98 -16.82 19.83
N PHE A 290 16.59 -16.19 18.75
CA PHE A 290 17.37 -15.14 18.07
C PHE A 290 16.68 -13.79 18.18
N PHE A 291 17.43 -12.79 18.59
CA PHE A 291 16.95 -11.42 18.78
C PHE A 291 17.90 -10.39 18.19
N TYR A 292 17.37 -9.34 17.59
CA TYR A 292 18.10 -8.10 17.33
C TYR A 292 18.27 -7.35 18.65
N TRP A 293 19.51 -6.98 18.98
CA TRP A 293 19.86 -6.36 20.24
C TRP A 293 19.68 -4.85 20.17
N SER A 294 18.84 -4.31 21.05
CA SER A 294 18.41 -2.91 21.02
C SER A 294 18.13 -2.39 22.43
N GLU A 295 18.18 -1.06 22.62
CA GLU A 295 17.71 -0.43 23.85
C GLU A 295 16.21 -0.60 24.06
N ASP A 296 15.40 -0.29 23.06
CA ASP A 296 13.94 -0.43 23.13
C ASP A 296 13.37 -1.17 21.91
N PRO A 297 13.05 -2.47 22.04
CA PRO A 297 12.46 -3.27 20.97
C PRO A 297 11.02 -2.84 20.65
N THR A 298 10.36 -2.07 21.54
CA THR A 298 9.03 -1.53 21.28
C THR A 298 9.09 -0.37 20.30
N SER A 299 10.10 0.51 20.46
CA SER A 299 10.35 1.62 19.53
C SER A 299 10.70 1.08 18.15
N GLU A 300 11.61 0.11 18.03
CA GLU A 300 11.93 -0.52 16.73
C GLU A 300 10.70 -1.13 16.04
N MET A 301 9.86 -1.83 16.80
CA MET A 301 8.59 -2.34 16.27
C MET A 301 7.68 -1.21 15.77
N SER A 302 7.62 -0.08 16.49
CA SER A 302 6.80 1.06 16.11
C SER A 302 7.29 1.75 14.82
N THR A 303 8.60 1.71 14.54
CA THR A 303 9.16 2.25 13.29
C THR A 303 8.57 1.58 12.05
N PHE A 304 8.33 0.26 12.07
CA PHE A 304 7.68 -0.44 10.95
C PHE A 304 6.26 0.08 10.69
N LYS A 305 5.50 0.36 11.75
CA LYS A 305 4.18 0.97 11.63
C LYS A 305 4.29 2.37 11.04
N ASP A 306 5.14 3.21 11.62
CA ASP A 306 5.24 4.61 11.24
C ASP A 306 5.71 4.78 9.79
N GLU A 307 6.70 4.01 9.35
CA GLU A 307 7.14 4.00 7.95
C GLU A 307 6.04 3.50 7.01
N GLY A 308 5.25 2.49 7.41
CA GLY A 308 4.14 2.04 6.58
C GLY A 308 3.01 3.07 6.46
N TYR A 309 2.68 3.81 7.52
CA TYR A 309 1.71 4.92 7.43
C TYR A 309 2.27 6.10 6.63
N LYS A 310 3.55 6.42 6.80
CA LYS A 310 4.23 7.47 6.03
C LYS A 310 4.25 7.15 4.54
N PHE A 311 4.56 5.91 4.16
CA PHE A 311 4.53 5.46 2.75
C PHE A 311 3.11 5.53 2.16
N TYR A 312 2.07 5.24 2.96
CA TYR A 312 0.68 5.43 2.56
C TYR A 312 0.32 6.91 2.34
N LEU A 313 0.65 7.79 3.29
CA LEU A 313 0.37 9.23 3.19
C LEU A 313 1.12 9.89 2.02
N ILE A 314 2.39 9.56 1.83
CA ILE A 314 3.17 10.07 0.69
C ILE A 314 2.54 9.60 -0.62
N GLY A 315 2.19 8.31 -0.74
CA GLY A 315 1.56 7.79 -1.96
C GLY A 315 0.21 8.47 -2.26
N MET A 316 -0.60 8.74 -1.23
CA MET A 316 -1.86 9.48 -1.36
C MET A 316 -1.68 10.88 -1.93
N LEU A 317 -0.72 11.65 -1.40
CA LEU A 317 -0.45 13.02 -1.82
C LEU A 317 0.17 13.07 -3.22
N VAL A 318 1.13 12.19 -3.50
CA VAL A 318 1.79 12.09 -4.81
C VAL A 318 0.78 11.73 -5.90
N HIS A 319 -0.10 10.75 -5.65
CA HIS A 319 -1.12 10.38 -6.61
C HIS A 319 -2.15 11.51 -6.83
N PHE A 320 -2.55 12.22 -5.77
CA PHE A 320 -3.43 13.38 -5.91
C PHE A 320 -2.80 14.48 -6.78
N ALA A 321 -1.53 14.83 -6.53
CA ALA A 321 -0.82 15.83 -7.32
C ALA A 321 -0.65 15.41 -8.79
N TRP A 322 -0.33 14.13 -9.03
CA TRP A 322 -0.25 13.57 -10.38
C TRP A 322 -1.62 13.59 -11.09
N GLN A 323 -2.70 13.24 -10.40
CA GLN A 323 -4.05 13.26 -10.96
C GLN A 323 -4.50 14.70 -11.28
N LEU A 324 -4.23 15.66 -10.38
CA LEU A 324 -4.50 17.07 -10.61
C LEU A 324 -3.76 17.59 -11.85
N LEU A 325 -2.47 17.30 -11.96
CA LEU A 325 -1.67 17.68 -13.13
C LEU A 325 -2.22 17.05 -14.41
N SER A 326 -2.58 15.76 -14.37
CA SER A 326 -3.16 15.05 -15.52
C SER A 326 -4.49 15.66 -15.97
N VAL A 327 -5.37 16.01 -15.03
CA VAL A 327 -6.65 16.68 -15.32
C VAL A 327 -6.42 18.08 -15.89
N CYS A 328 -5.48 18.87 -15.35
CA CYS A 328 -5.14 20.21 -15.86
C CYS A 328 -4.58 20.15 -17.29
N LEU A 329 -3.71 19.18 -17.60
CA LEU A 329 -3.17 18.98 -18.94
C LEU A 329 -4.26 18.53 -19.92
N ALA A 330 -5.12 17.60 -19.53
CA ALA A 330 -6.25 17.16 -20.34
C ALA A 330 -7.22 18.32 -20.63
N ALA A 331 -7.56 19.12 -19.61
CA ALA A 331 -8.39 20.30 -19.74
C ALA A 331 -7.79 21.34 -20.72
N SER A 332 -6.48 21.58 -20.62
CA SER A 332 -5.75 22.49 -21.51
C SER A 332 -5.64 21.97 -22.94
N GLY A 333 -5.50 20.65 -23.11
CA GLY A 333 -5.48 20.00 -24.42
C GLY A 333 -6.84 20.07 -25.12
N PHE A 334 -7.92 19.82 -24.38
CA PHE A 334 -9.28 19.89 -24.92
C PHE A 334 -9.72 21.32 -25.23
N SER A 335 -9.30 22.31 -24.43
CA SER A 335 -9.61 23.72 -24.71
C SER A 335 -8.96 24.23 -26.01
N LYS A 336 -7.74 23.78 -26.32
CA LYS A 336 -7.06 24.09 -27.58
C LYS A 336 -7.67 23.40 -28.79
N LEU A 337 -8.05 22.12 -28.65
CA LEU A 337 -8.71 21.38 -29.73
C LEU A 337 -10.09 21.92 -30.10
N GLY A 338 -10.78 22.61 -29.18
CA GLY A 338 -12.05 23.29 -29.47
C GLY A 338 -11.91 24.67 -30.12
N GLN A 339 -10.68 25.21 -30.25
CA GLN A 339 -10.40 26.48 -30.92
C GLN A 339 -10.02 26.34 -32.39
N ILE A 340 -9.75 25.11 -32.86
CA ILE A 340 -9.53 24.74 -34.26
C ILE A 340 -10.87 24.25 -34.82
#